data_AF-X0WJ67-F1
#
_entry.id   AF-X0WJ67-F1
#
_cell.length_a   1.000
_cell.length_b   1.000
_cell.length_c   1.000
_cell.angle_alpha   90.00
_cell.angle_beta   90.00
_cell.angle_gamma   90.00
#
_symmetry.space_group_name_H-M   'P 1'
#
loop_
_entity.id
_entity.type
_entity.pdbx_description
1 polymer ?
#
loop_
_entity_poly.entity_id
_entity_poly.type
_entity_poly.pdbx_seq_one_letter_code
_entity_poly.pdbx_strand_id
1 'polypeptide(L)'
;NDELADKKIANWSKPQGGYFVSIDTMEGCAAAVIKMAADAGVKLTPAGSAYPYKKDPLDRNIRIAPSFPPLEDTQAAMELVAVCIQLVSIDKLSM
;
A
#
# COMPACT_ATOMS: atom_id res chain seq x y z
N ASN A 1 -3.90 1.54 13.30
CA ASN A 1 -2.63 1.68 12.56
C ASN A 1 -2.03 3.05 12.80
N ASP A 2 -1.32 3.16 13.91
CA ASP A 2 -0.55 4.35 14.28
C ASP A 2 0.79 4.41 13.54
N GLU A 3 1.15 3.35 12.81
CA GLU A 3 2.45 3.20 12.18
C GLU A 3 2.74 4.21 11.05
N LEU A 4 1.70 4.73 10.38
CA LEU A 4 1.84 5.63 9.22
C LEU A 4 1.27 7.03 9.45
N ALA A 5 0.35 7.20 10.41
CA ALA A 5 -0.51 8.38 10.51
C ALA A 5 0.27 9.70 10.68
N ASP A 6 1.33 9.70 11.49
CA ASP A 6 2.09 10.90 11.80
C ASP A 6 3.33 11.10 10.92
N LYS A 7 3.58 10.17 9.97
CA LYS A 7 4.81 10.16 9.17
C LYS A 7 4.69 10.89 7.84
N LYS A 8 3.47 11.23 7.39
CA LYS A 8 3.20 11.90 6.10
C LYS A 8 3.75 11.15 4.86
N ILE A 9 3.92 9.84 4.97
CA ILE A 9 4.44 8.96 3.90
C ILE A 9 3.34 8.18 3.17
N ALA A 10 2.13 8.16 3.72
CA ALA A 10 0.97 7.56 3.09
C ALA A 10 -0.33 8.21 3.59
N ASN A 11 -1.35 8.18 2.75
CA ASN A 11 -2.73 8.50 3.07
C ASN A 11 -3.61 7.33 2.67
N TRP A 12 -4.71 7.09 3.39
CA TRP A 12 -5.63 6.02 3.03
C TRP A 12 -7.09 6.43 3.21
N SER A 13 -7.96 5.81 2.43
CA SER A 13 -9.40 6.00 2.57
C SER A 13 -9.91 5.38 3.88
N LYS A 14 -10.93 6.01 4.47
CA LYS A 14 -11.70 5.46 5.60
C LYS A 14 -13.15 5.23 5.17
N PRO A 15 -13.40 4.22 4.31
CA PRO A 15 -14.72 4.00 3.75
C PRO A 15 -15.71 3.54 4.83
N GLN A 16 -16.94 4.02 4.77
CA GLN A 16 -18.05 3.56 5.63
C GLN A 16 -18.78 2.33 5.04
N GLY A 17 -18.35 1.87 3.86
CA GLY A 17 -18.91 0.74 3.14
C GLY A 17 -18.16 0.48 1.83
N GLY A 18 -18.39 -0.70 1.22
CA GLY A 18 -17.68 -1.17 0.03
C GLY A 18 -16.64 -2.26 0.33
N TYR A 19 -15.86 -2.64 -0.70
CA TYR A 19 -14.96 -3.81 -0.65
C TYR A 19 -13.46 -3.49 -0.59
N PHE A 20 -13.07 -2.22 -0.76
CA PHE A 20 -11.67 -1.85 -0.94
C PHE A 20 -11.27 -0.66 -0.08
N VAL A 21 -10.01 -0.67 0.36
CA VAL A 21 -9.30 0.49 0.91
C VAL A 21 -8.27 0.94 -0.10
N SER A 22 -8.21 2.24 -0.36
CA SER A 22 -7.22 2.85 -1.25
C SER A 22 -6.13 3.48 -0.39
N ILE A 23 -4.88 3.11 -0.64
CA ILE A 23 -3.71 3.70 0.01
C ILE A 23 -2.91 4.44 -1.06
N ASP A 24 -2.68 5.73 -0.85
CA ASP A 24 -1.74 6.53 -1.63
C ASP A 24 -0.44 6.66 -0.83
N THR A 25 0.67 6.14 -1.35
CA THR A 25 2.03 6.34 -0.82
C THR A 25 2.59 7.70 -1.27
N MET A 26 3.85 7.98 -0.94
CA MET A 26 4.61 8.99 -1.68
C MET A 26 4.62 8.68 -3.20
N GLU A 27 4.74 9.71 -4.03
CA GLU A 27 4.79 9.56 -5.50
C GLU A 27 5.99 8.71 -5.92
N GLY A 28 5.82 7.79 -6.88
CA GLY A 28 6.89 6.91 -7.36
C GLY A 28 7.27 5.78 -6.40
N CYS A 29 6.40 5.42 -5.46
CA CYS A 29 6.70 4.38 -4.46
C CYS A 29 5.81 3.14 -4.55
N ALA A 30 4.63 3.20 -5.17
CA ALA A 30 3.66 2.11 -5.07
C ALA A 30 4.18 0.80 -5.68
N ALA A 31 4.80 0.85 -6.86
CA ALA A 31 5.41 -0.32 -7.49
C ALA A 31 6.52 -0.93 -6.62
N ALA A 32 7.36 -0.09 -5.99
CA ALA A 32 8.44 -0.55 -5.11
C ALA A 32 7.90 -1.20 -3.82
N VAL A 33 6.87 -0.61 -3.21
CA VAL A 33 6.20 -1.18 -2.03
C VAL A 33 5.58 -2.53 -2.37
N ILE A 34 4.87 -2.64 -3.49
CA ILE A 34 4.23 -3.89 -3.92
C ILE A 34 5.27 -4.97 -4.19
N LYS A 35 6.39 -4.62 -4.83
CA LYS A 35 7.50 -5.53 -5.06
C LYS A 35 8.10 -6.03 -3.75
N MET A 36 8.40 -5.13 -2.82
CA MET A 36 8.98 -5.48 -1.52
C MET A 36 8.02 -6.37 -0.70
N ALA A 37 6.73 -6.06 -0.68
CA ALA A 37 5.73 -6.89 -0.01
C ALA A 37 5.67 -8.30 -0.63
N ALA A 38 5.73 -8.41 -1.96
CA ALA A 38 5.74 -9.69 -2.65
C ALA A 38 7.02 -10.50 -2.36
N ASP A 39 8.18 -9.84 -2.33
CA ASP A 39 9.47 -10.44 -1.95
C ASP A 39 9.43 -10.96 -0.49
N ALA A 40 8.61 -10.36 0.36
CA ALA A 40 8.36 -10.77 1.75
C ALA A 40 7.14 -11.69 1.95
N GLY A 41 6.51 -12.17 0.87
CA GLY A 41 5.45 -13.18 0.90
C GLY A 41 4.00 -12.65 0.90
N VAL A 42 3.79 -11.32 0.85
CA VAL A 42 2.46 -10.71 0.73
C VAL A 42 2.21 -10.19 -0.67
N LYS A 43 1.29 -10.84 -1.38
CA LYS A 43 0.92 -10.47 -2.74
C LYS A 43 -0.19 -9.42 -2.76
N LEU A 44 0.11 -8.25 -3.32
CA LEU A 44 -0.84 -7.16 -3.50
C LEU A 44 -1.34 -7.04 -4.94
N THR A 45 -2.43 -6.29 -5.12
CA THR A 45 -2.89 -5.88 -6.45
C THR A 45 -1.79 -5.04 -7.13
N PRO A 46 -1.44 -5.28 -8.41
CA PRO A 46 -0.41 -4.50 -9.09
C PRO A 46 -0.67 -2.98 -9.06
N ALA A 47 0.43 -2.20 -9.01
CA ALA A 47 0.39 -0.74 -9.10
C ALA A 47 -0.32 -0.31 -10.38
N GLY A 48 -1.07 0.80 -10.32
CA GLY A 48 -1.83 1.30 -11.46
C GLY A 48 -3.10 0.52 -11.82
N SER A 49 -3.39 -0.61 -11.16
CA SER A 49 -4.59 -1.42 -11.45
C SER A 49 -5.92 -0.69 -11.28
N ALA A 50 -5.96 0.39 -10.50
CA ALA A 50 -7.12 1.26 -10.33
C ALA A 50 -7.24 2.36 -11.41
N TYR A 51 -6.34 2.38 -12.41
CA TYR A 51 -6.25 3.41 -13.43
C TYR A 51 -6.46 2.83 -14.85
N PRO A 52 -7.01 3.62 -15.78
CA PRO A 52 -7.05 3.24 -17.19
C PRO A 52 -5.68 2.78 -17.70
N TYR A 53 -5.67 1.72 -18.50
CA TYR A 53 -4.45 1.13 -19.06
C TYR A 53 -3.42 0.65 -18.02
N LYS A 54 -3.85 0.46 -16.77
CA LYS A 54 -3.00 0.04 -15.64
C LYS A 54 -1.85 1.01 -15.34
N LYS A 55 -2.03 2.30 -15.64
CA LYS A 55 -1.00 3.33 -15.51
C LYS A 55 -1.43 4.42 -14.53
N ASP A 56 -0.93 4.33 -13.30
CA ASP A 56 -1.00 5.44 -12.35
C ASP A 56 0.05 6.48 -12.76
N PRO A 57 -0.33 7.72 -13.12
CA PRO A 57 0.61 8.75 -13.52
C PRO A 57 1.58 9.15 -12.40
N LEU A 58 1.25 8.88 -11.14
CA LEU A 58 2.05 9.25 -9.98
C LEU A 58 2.68 8.04 -9.26
N ASP A 59 2.40 6.82 -9.72
CA ASP A 59 2.86 5.56 -9.08
C ASP A 59 2.77 5.61 -7.54
N ARG A 60 1.58 5.90 -7.03
CA ARG A 60 1.33 6.08 -5.59
C ARG A 60 0.19 5.23 -5.06
N ASN A 61 -0.73 4.77 -5.92
CA ASN A 61 -1.92 4.08 -5.46
C ASN A 61 -1.71 2.57 -5.28
N ILE A 62 -2.15 2.07 -4.13
CA ILE A 62 -2.23 0.65 -3.78
C ILE A 62 -3.67 0.33 -3.35
N ARG A 63 -4.28 -0.64 -4.04
CA ARG A 63 -5.63 -1.11 -3.73
C ARG A 63 -5.60 -2.34 -2.82
N ILE A 64 -6.16 -2.20 -1.62
CA ILE A 64 -6.29 -3.27 -0.63
C ILE A 64 -7.70 -3.87 -0.67
N ALA A 65 -7.80 -5.20 -0.69
CA ALA A 65 -9.04 -5.95 -0.69
C ALA A 65 -9.12 -6.84 0.57
N PRO A 66 -9.65 -6.33 1.69
CA PRO A 66 -9.62 -7.02 2.99
C PRO A 66 -10.70 -8.10 3.15
N SER A 67 -11.55 -8.33 2.15
CA SER A 67 -12.79 -9.13 2.29
C SER A 67 -12.61 -10.64 2.18
N PHE A 68 -11.43 -11.12 1.77
CA PHE A 68 -11.18 -12.55 1.54
C PHE A 68 -10.44 -13.25 2.70
N PRO A 69 -9.34 -12.72 3.26
CA PRO A 69 -8.58 -13.42 4.27
C PRO A 69 -9.25 -13.37 5.66
N PRO A 70 -8.91 -14.31 6.57
CA PRO A 70 -9.18 -14.14 7.99
C PRO A 70 -8.62 -12.82 8.54
N LEU A 71 -9.21 -12.34 9.64
CA LEU A 71 -8.80 -11.07 10.24
C LEU A 71 -7.32 -11.07 10.67
N GLU A 72 -6.85 -12.18 11.24
CA GLU A 72 -5.47 -12.34 11.71
C GLU A 72 -4.46 -12.24 10.53
N ASP A 73 -4.71 -12.97 9.45
CA ASP A 73 -3.90 -12.90 8.22
C ASP A 73 -3.92 -11.50 7.61
N THR A 74 -5.10 -10.85 7.61
CA THR A 74 -5.25 -9.49 7.10
C THR A 74 -4.44 -8.51 7.94
N GLN A 75 -4.45 -8.65 9.27
CA GLN A 75 -3.70 -7.78 10.16
C GLN A 75 -2.20 -7.93 9.95
N ALA A 76 -1.69 -9.16 9.98
CA ALA A 76 -0.26 -9.44 9.75
C ALA A 76 0.20 -8.95 8.36
N ALA A 77 -0.61 -9.16 7.32
CA ALA A 77 -0.30 -8.65 5.99
C ALA A 77 -0.25 -7.12 5.96
N MET A 78 -1.17 -6.43 6.63
CA MET A 78 -1.20 -4.97 6.64
C MET A 78 -0.06 -4.35 7.47
N GLU A 79 0.38 -5.00 8.54
CA GLU A 79 1.59 -4.62 9.28
C GLU A 79 2.83 -4.71 8.39
N LEU A 80 2.99 -5.81 7.65
CA LEU A 80 4.09 -5.94 6.68
C LEU A 80 4.03 -4.86 5.59
N VAL A 81 2.84 -4.58 5.04
CA VAL A 81 2.67 -3.51 4.05
C VAL A 81 3.06 -2.15 4.60
N ALA A 82 2.69 -1.85 5.86
CA ALA A 82 3.09 -0.61 6.51
C ALA A 82 4.62 -0.52 6.72
N VAL A 83 5.29 -1.63 7.02
CA VAL A 83 6.76 -1.69 7.06
C VAL A 83 7.37 -1.43 5.67
N CYS A 84 6.86 -2.07 4.62
CA CYS A 84 7.35 -1.85 3.26
C CYS A 84 7.18 -0.37 2.81
N ILE A 85 6.05 0.26 3.13
CA ILE A 85 5.82 1.69 2.88
C ILE A 85 6.90 2.53 3.57
N GLN A 86 7.19 2.25 4.85
CA GLN A 86 8.21 2.99 5.60
C GLN A 86 9.60 2.85 4.99
N LEU A 87 10.03 1.62 4.70
CA LEU A 87 11.36 1.36 4.13
C LEU A 87 11.53 2.07 2.77
N VAL A 88 10.57 1.91 1.86
CA VAL A 88 10.61 2.57 0.55
C VAL A 88 10.58 4.10 0.67
N SER A 89 9.85 4.63 1.65
CA SER A 89 9.80 6.08 1.90
C SER A 89 11.12 6.62 2.45
N ILE A 90 11.78 5.87 3.34
CA ILE A 90 13.11 6.21 3.85
C ILE A 90 14.12 6.25 2.70
N ASP A 91 14.14 5.22 1.85
CA ASP A 91 15.02 5.17 0.69
C ASP A 91 14.80 6.39 -0.21
N LYS A 92 13.54 6.74 -0.50
CA LYS A 92 13.18 7.91 -1.31
C LYS A 92 13.62 9.25 -0.70
N LEU A 93 13.50 9.41 0.62
CA LEU A 93 13.85 10.66 1.31
C LEU A 93 15.36 10.82 1.55
N SER A 94 16.10 9.72 1.50
CA SER A 94 17.56 9.70 1.68
C SER A 94 18.35 9.97 0.39
N MET A 95 17.67 10.06 -0.75
CA MET A 95 18.22 10.40 -2.08
C MET A 95 17.93 11.85 -2.43
#